data_AF-A0A1Q3HHV5-F1
#
_entry.id   AF-A0A1Q3HHV5-F1
#
_cell.length_a   1.000
_cell.length_b   1.000
_cell.length_c   1.000
_cell.angle_alpha   90.00
_cell.angle_beta   90.00
_cell.angle_gamma   90.00
#
_symmetry.space_group_name_H-M   'P 1'
#
loop_
_entity.id
_entity.type
_entity.pdbx_description
1 polymer ?
#
loop_
_entity_poly.entity_id
_entity_poly.type
_entity_poly.pdbx_seq_one_letter_code
_entity_poly.pdbx_strand_id
1 'polypeptide(L)'
;MKRRHALAILGAVLLLLLEWVSFPFLFGGSSSLVQYVFYAPAVLGERFLLFARNNLGWPVASGFRTPLSDEWSLALLLFNWFCYAALGFLAGLKLGGVLWKER
;
A
#
# COMPACT_ATOMS: atom_id res chain seq x y z
N MET A 1 -5.35 28.05 -1.07
CA MET A 1 -6.09 26.75 -1.05
C MET A 1 -5.90 25.88 -2.31
N LYS A 2 -6.11 26.37 -3.54
CA LYS A 2 -6.02 25.55 -4.78
C LYS A 2 -4.66 24.82 -4.96
N ARG A 3 -3.53 25.51 -4.74
CA ARG A 3 -2.17 24.92 -4.86
C ARG A 3 -1.89 23.78 -3.88
N ARG A 4 -2.43 23.85 -2.65
CA ARG A 4 -2.26 22.81 -1.63
C ARG A 4 -2.96 21.50 -2.01
N HIS A 5 -4.16 21.60 -2.58
CA HIS A 5 -4.90 20.43 -3.09
C HIS A 5 -4.21 19.84 -4.32
N ALA A 6 -3.68 20.67 -5.21
CA ALA A 6 -2.92 20.20 -6.38
C ALA A 6 -1.68 19.38 -5.96
N LEU A 7 -0.91 19.85 -4.98
CA LEU A 7 0.25 19.12 -4.45
C LEU A 7 -0.15 17.81 -3.77
N ALA A 8 -1.28 17.78 -3.07
CA ALA A 8 -1.82 16.56 -2.46
C ALA A 8 -2.19 15.51 -3.52
N ILE A 9 -2.96 15.91 -4.54
CA ILE A 9 -3.32 15.02 -5.65
C ILE A 9 -2.05 14.52 -6.37
N LEU A 10 -1.10 15.42 -6.65
CA LEU A 10 0.15 15.06 -7.31
C LEU A 10 0.97 14.06 -6.46
N GLY A 11 1.06 14.26 -5.15
CA GLY A 11 1.71 13.32 -4.24
C GLY A 11 1.06 11.94 -4.22
N ALA A 12 -0.28 11.90 -4.21
CA ALA A 12 -1.03 10.63 -4.30
C ALA A 12 -0.75 9.89 -5.61
N VAL A 13 -0.80 10.60 -6.74
CA VAL A 13 -0.50 10.05 -8.07
C VAL A 13 0.94 9.55 -8.15
N LEU A 14 1.91 10.30 -7.62
CA LEU A 14 3.32 9.90 -7.59
C LEU A 14 3.54 8.58 -6.84
N LEU A 15 2.93 8.40 -5.67
CA LEU A 15 3.08 7.14 -4.94
C LEU A 15 2.32 5.99 -5.60
N LEU A 16 1.18 6.24 -6.27
CA LEU A 16 0.51 5.23 -7.09
C LEU A 16 1.35 4.82 -8.31
N LEU A 17 2.06 5.75 -8.94
CA LEU A 17 3.00 5.44 -10.01
C LEU A 17 4.20 4.63 -9.50
N LEU A 18 4.72 4.95 -8.31
CA LEU A 18 5.77 4.18 -7.67
C LEU A 18 5.31 2.75 -7.38
N GLU A 19 4.11 2.57 -6.86
CA GLU A 19 3.44 1.27 -6.68
C GLU A 19 3.41 0.51 -8.00
N TRP A 20 2.90 1.12 -9.08
CA TRP A 20 2.82 0.48 -10.39
C TRP A 20 4.19 0.02 -10.93
N VAL A 21 5.21 0.87 -10.82
CA VAL A 21 6.58 0.53 -11.25
C VAL A 21 7.19 -0.56 -10.37
N SER A 22 6.81 -0.61 -9.10
CA SER A 22 7.30 -1.62 -8.16
C SER A 22 6.54 -2.95 -8.22
N PHE A 23 5.41 -3.02 -8.95
CA PHE A 23 4.56 -4.20 -9.07
C PHE A 23 5.29 -5.47 -9.52
N PRO A 24 6.23 -5.43 -10.48
CA PRO A 24 7.00 -6.62 -10.86
C PRO A 24 7.80 -7.23 -9.69
N PHE A 25 8.17 -6.43 -8.69
CA PHE A 25 8.97 -6.91 -7.57
C PHE A 25 8.20 -7.82 -6.60
N LEU A 26 6.86 -7.78 -6.59
CA LEU A 26 6.03 -8.73 -5.84
C LEU A 26 6.16 -10.15 -6.38
N PHE A 27 6.24 -10.32 -7.70
CA PHE A 27 6.15 -11.63 -8.36
C PHE A 27 7.51 -12.18 -8.80
N GLY A 28 8.53 -11.32 -8.94
CA GLY A 28 9.84 -11.67 -9.50
C GLY A 28 10.83 -12.35 -8.55
N GLY A 29 10.40 -12.83 -7.38
CA GLY A 29 11.32 -13.44 -6.39
C GLY A 29 12.25 -12.44 -5.71
N SER A 30 11.85 -11.16 -5.66
CA SER A 30 12.63 -10.10 -5.00
C SER A 30 12.84 -10.40 -3.52
N SER A 31 13.91 -9.84 -2.94
CA SER A 31 14.20 -10.02 -1.52
C SER A 31 13.03 -9.55 -0.65
N SER A 32 12.86 -10.20 0.50
CA SER A 32 11.83 -9.85 1.49
C SER A 32 11.86 -8.38 1.89
N LEU A 33 13.04 -7.76 1.89
CA LEU A 33 13.21 -6.34 2.18
C LEU A 33 12.54 -5.44 1.12
N VAL A 34 12.68 -5.76 -0.16
CA VAL A 34 12.03 -4.99 -1.25
C VAL A 34 10.52 -5.10 -1.13
N GLN A 35 10.00 -6.29 -0.87
CA GLN A 35 8.58 -6.49 -0.64
C GLN A 35 8.07 -5.69 0.57
N TYR A 36 8.85 -5.60 1.65
CA TYR A 36 8.47 -4.76 2.79
C TYR A 36 8.52 -3.27 2.48
N VAL A 37 9.49 -2.78 1.71
CA VAL A 37 9.63 -1.35 1.40
C VAL A 37 8.48 -0.85 0.53
N PHE A 38 8.01 -1.66 -0.41
CA PHE A 38 6.96 -1.27 -1.37
C PHE A 38 5.58 -1.86 -1.05
N TYR A 39 5.49 -2.94 -0.28
CA TYR A 39 4.23 -3.67 -0.03
C TYR A 39 4.00 -3.97 1.45
N ALA A 40 4.58 -3.19 2.36
CA ALA A 40 4.44 -3.40 3.81
C ALA A 40 2.97 -3.59 4.26
N PRO A 41 2.02 -2.70 3.92
CA PRO A 41 0.61 -2.90 4.25
C PRO A 41 0.04 -4.25 3.81
N ALA A 42 0.29 -4.67 2.56
CA ALA A 42 -0.16 -5.97 2.06
C ALA A 42 0.50 -7.13 2.80
N VAL A 43 1.82 -7.11 2.96
CA VAL A 43 2.59 -8.17 3.63
C VAL A 43 2.21 -8.31 5.10
N LEU A 44 2.01 -7.19 5.81
CA LEU A 44 1.58 -7.21 7.21
C LEU A 44 0.15 -7.73 7.34
N GLY A 45 -0.75 -7.31 6.45
CA GLY A 45 -2.13 -7.80 6.42
C GLY A 45 -2.19 -9.30 6.11
N GLU A 46 -1.38 -9.79 5.17
CA GLU A 46 -1.28 -11.23 4.87
C GLU A 46 -0.84 -12.02 6.11
N ARG A 47 0.24 -11.58 6.76
CA ARG A 47 0.75 -12.22 7.98
C ARG A 47 -0.28 -12.22 9.11
N PHE A 48 -1.01 -11.12 9.27
CA PHE A 48 -2.08 -11.02 10.27
C PHE A 48 -3.22 -11.98 9.96
N LEU A 49 -3.70 -12.06 8.71
CA LEU A 49 -4.78 -12.96 8.32
C LEU A 49 -4.38 -14.43 8.46
N LEU A 50 -3.14 -14.78 8.11
CA LEU A 50 -2.60 -16.12 8.33
C LEU A 50 -2.50 -16.45 9.82
N PHE A 51 -2.05 -15.49 10.64
CA PHE A 51 -2.03 -15.66 12.08
C PHE A 51 -3.45 -15.86 12.64
N ALA A 52 -4.41 -15.02 12.25
CA ALA A 52 -5.78 -15.09 12.72
C ALA A 52 -6.47 -16.39 12.30
N ARG A 53 -6.23 -16.88 11.09
CA ARG A 53 -6.69 -18.20 10.65
C ARG A 53 -6.13 -19.31 11.52
N ASN A 54 -4.80 -19.35 11.65
CA ASN A 54 -4.11 -20.48 12.24
C ASN A 54 -4.20 -20.52 13.78
N ASN A 55 -4.37 -19.37 14.44
CA ASN A 55 -4.33 -19.27 15.91
C ASN A 55 -5.67 -18.81 16.52
N LEU A 56 -6.49 -18.07 15.78
CA LEU A 56 -7.77 -17.53 16.29
C LEU A 56 -8.99 -18.23 15.66
N GLY A 57 -8.78 -19.17 14.73
CA GLY A 57 -9.84 -19.91 14.06
C GLY A 57 -10.71 -19.07 13.12
N TRP A 58 -10.21 -17.92 12.65
CA TRP A 58 -10.98 -17.08 11.73
C TRP A 58 -11.23 -17.79 10.40
N PRO A 59 -12.42 -17.63 9.80
CA PRO A 59 -12.81 -18.31 8.55
C PRO A 59 -12.18 -17.63 7.33
N VAL A 60 -10.84 -17.61 7.27
CA VAL A 60 -10.08 -17.07 6.14
C VAL A 60 -9.75 -18.20 5.17
N ALA A 61 -10.30 -18.15 3.96
CA ALA A 61 -10.08 -19.16 2.93
C ALA A 61 -8.61 -19.23 2.47
N SER A 62 -8.09 -20.44 2.28
CA SER A 62 -6.78 -20.68 1.67
C SER A 62 -6.86 -20.57 0.14
N GLY A 63 -5.81 -20.03 -0.47
CA GLY A 63 -5.66 -20.01 -1.93
C GLY A 63 -5.05 -21.30 -2.46
N PHE A 64 -5.12 -21.47 -3.78
CA PHE A 64 -4.54 -22.62 -4.47
C PHE A 64 -3.04 -22.45 -4.75
N ARG A 65 -2.62 -21.21 -5.05
CA ARG A 65 -1.22 -20.84 -5.38
C ARG A 65 -0.58 -19.94 -4.31
N THR A 66 -1.40 -19.27 -3.51
CA THR A 66 -0.99 -18.36 -2.45
C THR A 66 -1.54 -18.82 -1.09
N PRO A 67 -0.95 -18.38 0.04
CA PRO A 67 -1.40 -18.77 1.38
C PRO A 67 -2.85 -18.35 1.69
N LEU A 68 -3.31 -17.27 1.05
CA LEU A 68 -4.66 -16.71 1.12
C LEU A 68 -5.38 -16.87 -0.23
N SER A 69 -6.72 -16.88 -0.22
CA SER A 69 -7.50 -16.85 -1.46
C SER A 69 -7.17 -15.63 -2.34
N ASP A 70 -7.45 -15.74 -3.63
CA ASP A 70 -7.20 -14.67 -4.61
C ASP A 70 -7.94 -13.38 -4.23
N GLU A 71 -9.13 -13.50 -3.64
CA GLU A 71 -9.95 -12.39 -3.13
C GLU A 71 -9.25 -11.61 -2.01
N TRP A 72 -8.72 -12.32 -1.01
CA TRP A 72 -7.98 -11.70 0.11
C TRP A 72 -6.66 -11.08 -0.38
N SER A 73 -5.97 -11.76 -1.28
CA SER A 73 -4.73 -11.28 -1.87
C SER A 73 -4.95 -9.98 -2.66
N LEU A 74 -6.03 -9.92 -3.46
CA LEU A 74 -6.43 -8.72 -4.18
C LEU A 74 -6.86 -7.60 -3.23
N ALA A 75 -7.65 -7.92 -2.19
CA ALA A 75 -8.08 -6.94 -1.20
C ALA A 75 -6.90 -6.28 -0.48
N LEU A 76 -5.89 -7.07 -0.09
CA LEU A 76 -4.66 -6.57 0.53
C LEU A 76 -3.83 -5.71 -0.42
N LEU A 77 -3.76 -6.06 -1.70
CA LEU A 77 -3.09 -5.25 -2.71
C LEU A 77 -3.79 -3.90 -2.91
N LEU A 78 -5.12 -3.90 -3.04
CA LEU A 78 -5.91 -2.67 -3.13
C LEU A 78 -5.78 -1.80 -1.87
N PHE A 79 -5.73 -2.43 -0.70
CA PHE A 79 -5.46 -1.75 0.55
C PHE A 79 -4.06 -1.12 0.58
N ASN A 80 -3.04 -1.81 0.08
CA ASN A 80 -1.70 -1.26 -0.10
C ASN A 80 -1.73 0.01 -0.95
N TRP A 81 -2.34 -0.07 -2.14
CA TRP A 81 -2.46 1.07 -3.04
C TRP A 81 -3.17 2.25 -2.40
N PHE A 82 -4.25 1.99 -1.66
CA PHE A 82 -4.94 3.01 -0.90
C PHE A 82 -4.04 3.67 0.16
N CYS A 83 -3.29 2.88 0.93
CA CYS A 83 -2.35 3.39 1.94
C CYS A 83 -1.27 4.29 1.31
N TYR A 84 -0.66 3.86 0.21
CA TYR A 84 0.36 4.66 -0.48
C TYR A 84 -0.24 5.93 -1.12
N ALA A 85 -1.41 5.84 -1.74
CA ALA A 85 -2.11 7.02 -2.25
C ALA A 85 -2.42 8.03 -1.12
N ALA A 86 -2.90 7.55 0.02
CA ALA A 86 -3.19 8.38 1.19
C ALA A 86 -1.93 9.02 1.77
N LEU A 87 -0.82 8.26 1.90
CA LEU A 87 0.46 8.79 2.33
C LEU A 87 0.97 9.90 1.40
N GLY A 88 0.84 9.69 0.09
CA GLY A 88 1.25 10.66 -0.93
C GLY A 88 0.41 11.92 -0.87
N PHE A 89 -0.90 11.75 -0.68
CA PHE A 89 -1.84 12.85 -0.48
C PHE A 89 -1.49 13.68 0.75
N LEU A 90 -1.25 13.03 1.89
CA LEU A 90 -0.89 13.69 3.15
C LEU A 90 0.46 14.41 3.05
N ALA A 91 1.45 13.79 2.42
CA ALA A 91 2.75 14.42 2.16
C ALA A 91 2.60 15.67 1.29
N GLY A 92 1.83 15.59 0.20
CA GLY A 92 1.54 16.73 -0.66
C GLY A 92 0.75 17.84 0.04
N LEU A 93 -0.22 17.50 0.89
CA LEU A 93 -0.94 18.46 1.74
C LEU A 93 -0.01 19.18 2.71
N LYS A 94 0.97 18.47 3.30
CA LYS A 94 1.94 19.03 4.23
C LYS A 94 2.90 19.97 3.51
N LEU A 95 3.48 19.55 2.40
CA LEU A 95 4.36 20.38 1.56
C LEU A 95 3.65 21.66 1.09
N GLY A 96 2.41 21.53 0.61
CA GLY A 96 1.61 22.69 0.22
C GLY A 96 1.22 23.62 1.38
N GLY A 97 1.22 23.12 2.62
CA GLY A 97 1.03 23.93 3.83
C GLY A 97 2.31 24.66 4.26
N VAL A 98 3.47 24.01 4.14
CA VAL A 98 4.79 24.61 4.42
C VAL A 98 5.06 25.77 3.46
N LEU A 99 4.89 25.54 2.15
CA LEU A 99 5.08 26.56 1.11
C LEU A 99 4.11 27.76 1.21
N TRP A 100 3.00 27.60 1.94
CA TRP A 100 2.06 28.68 2.19
C TRP A 100 2.45 29.53 3.39
N LYS A 101 3.13 28.97 4.40
CA LYS A 101 3.60 29.73 5.57
C LYS A 101 4.75 30.69 5.24
N GLU A 102 5.45 30.47 4.13
CA GLU A 102 6.57 31.30 3.68
C GLU A 102 6.14 32.48 2.78
N ARG A 103 4.84 32.68 2.55
CA ARG A 103 4.26 33.82 1.82
C ARG A 103 3.35 34.64 2.72
#